data_AF-A0A372LCB5-F1
#
_entry.id   AF-A0A372LCB5-F1
#
_cell.length_a   1.000
_cell.length_b   1.000
_cell.length_c   1.000
_cell.angle_alpha   90.00
_cell.angle_beta   90.00
_cell.angle_gamma   90.00
#
_symmetry.space_group_name_H-M   'P 1'
#
loop_
_entity.id
_entity.type
_entity.pdbx_description
1 polymer ?
#
loop_
_entity_poly.entity_id
_entity_poly.type
_entity_poly.pdbx_seq_one_letter_code
_entity_poly.pdbx_strand_id
1 'polypeptide(L)'
;MAPSDNGALKNPKEGLAGLIGKKAAEAEKRYGKPSRVDPSSYGYEWWIYNQDSRRYFQLAVESGRVVSAYGIGKKINVTPFKIGQTIDEIYSSAFVETSVDIEAHGSSYRFELSEEDMNMRPLIKLGDVYAQLYLDKFTGSVSSVRFLNEETLLKQKPYELTYRGKLKEERPLGEEEWKKVEAGSRHQIFDITNIMRQRFDLAELKWDEKTSEVAYDHSSDMSESRYFSHTSPTKGDLEDRLAEGGISYTLAGENIAANYVDAIAAMEGWLNSKGHRDALLNKDFTHVGVGVYRKYYTQNFIAK
;
A
#
# COMPACT_ATOMS: atom_id res chain seq x y z
N MET A 1 -37.89 -18.49 -14.14
CA MET A 1 -36.95 -17.46 -14.62
C MET A 1 -35.58 -17.86 -14.13
N ALA A 2 -34.66 -18.15 -15.05
CA ALA A 2 -33.27 -18.43 -14.69
C ALA A 2 -32.66 -17.17 -14.04
N PRO A 3 -31.80 -17.29 -13.01
CA PRO A 3 -31.07 -16.14 -12.52
C PRO A 3 -30.20 -15.63 -13.67
N SER A 4 -30.33 -14.34 -13.98
CA SER A 4 -29.40 -13.65 -14.87
C SER A 4 -27.98 -13.82 -14.33
N ASP A 5 -27.09 -14.36 -15.16
CA ASP A 5 -25.66 -14.45 -14.89
C ASP A 5 -25.14 -13.02 -14.67
N ASN A 6 -24.93 -12.67 -13.41
CA ASN A 6 -24.98 -11.29 -12.90
C ASN A 6 -23.64 -10.55 -13.12
N GLY A 7 -23.09 -10.59 -14.34
CA GLY A 7 -21.84 -9.90 -14.69
C GLY A 7 -20.61 -10.26 -13.83
N ALA A 8 -20.71 -11.30 -13.00
CA ALA A 8 -19.69 -11.63 -12.01
C ALA A 8 -18.42 -12.12 -12.72
N LEU A 9 -17.32 -11.38 -12.56
CA LEU A 9 -16.04 -11.77 -13.09
C LEU A 9 -15.59 -13.09 -12.44
N LYS A 10 -15.21 -14.07 -13.27
CA LYS A 10 -14.78 -15.39 -12.80
C LYS A 10 -13.45 -15.32 -12.06
N ASN A 11 -13.17 -16.35 -11.25
CA ASN A 11 -11.87 -16.53 -10.60
C ASN A 11 -10.72 -16.38 -11.61
N PRO A 12 -9.81 -15.42 -11.41
CA PRO A 12 -8.71 -15.19 -12.31
C PRO A 12 -7.74 -16.38 -12.28
N LYS A 13 -7.27 -16.81 -13.46
CA LYS A 13 -6.34 -17.95 -13.62
C LYS A 13 -4.90 -17.53 -13.93
N GLU A 14 -4.71 -16.24 -14.20
CA GLU A 14 -3.44 -15.67 -14.67
C GLU A 14 -3.08 -14.41 -13.86
N GLY A 15 -1.90 -13.86 -14.16
CA GLY A 15 -1.38 -12.69 -13.45
C GLY A 15 -1.15 -12.91 -11.96
N LEU A 16 -1.08 -11.81 -11.21
CA LEU A 16 -0.98 -11.81 -9.76
C LEU A 16 -2.24 -12.36 -9.09
N ALA A 17 -3.42 -12.06 -9.64
CA ALA A 17 -4.69 -12.50 -9.09
C ALA A 17 -4.82 -14.04 -9.09
N GLY A 18 -4.29 -14.72 -10.12
CA GLY A 18 -4.27 -16.18 -10.19
C GLY A 18 -3.34 -16.87 -9.19
N LEU A 19 -2.52 -16.13 -8.44
CA LEU A 19 -1.69 -16.67 -7.36
C LEU A 19 -2.45 -16.74 -6.03
N ILE A 20 -3.54 -15.99 -5.85
CA ILE A 20 -4.29 -15.97 -4.59
C ILE A 20 -4.78 -17.39 -4.25
N GLY A 21 -4.48 -17.83 -3.03
CA GLY A 21 -4.76 -19.17 -2.52
C GLY A 21 -3.75 -20.26 -2.94
N LYS A 22 -2.85 -20.00 -3.90
CA LYS A 22 -1.80 -20.95 -4.33
C LYS A 22 -0.68 -21.05 -3.31
N LYS A 23 0.14 -22.11 -3.41
CA LYS A 23 1.33 -22.24 -2.56
C LYS A 23 2.35 -21.17 -2.97
N ALA A 24 3.00 -20.54 -2.01
CA ALA A 24 4.04 -19.53 -2.28
C ALA A 24 5.20 -20.09 -3.12
N ALA A 25 5.51 -21.38 -2.97
CA ALA A 25 6.50 -22.08 -3.80
C ALA A 25 6.14 -22.11 -5.31
N GLU A 26 4.86 -21.97 -5.69
CA GLU A 26 4.46 -21.82 -7.09
C GLU A 26 4.86 -20.44 -7.64
N ALA A 27 4.76 -19.40 -6.79
CA ALA A 27 5.25 -18.08 -7.10
C ALA A 27 6.78 -18.08 -7.28
N GLU A 28 7.53 -18.77 -6.41
CA GLU A 28 8.99 -18.84 -6.54
C GLU A 28 9.44 -19.52 -7.83
N LYS A 29 8.73 -20.59 -8.23
CA LYS A 29 9.01 -21.27 -9.51
C LYS A 29 8.80 -20.34 -10.71
N ARG A 30 7.86 -19.41 -10.62
CA ARG A 30 7.49 -18.50 -11.71
C ARG A 30 8.33 -17.23 -11.75
N TYR A 31 8.68 -16.69 -10.58
CA TYR A 31 9.28 -15.36 -10.44
C TYR A 31 10.67 -15.36 -9.78
N GLY A 32 11.17 -16.52 -9.34
CA GLY A 32 12.38 -16.61 -8.54
C GLY A 32 12.11 -16.37 -7.06
N LYS A 33 13.16 -16.34 -6.23
CA LYS A 33 13.02 -16.02 -4.80
C LYS A 33 12.71 -14.52 -4.61
N PRO A 34 11.95 -14.14 -3.58
CA PRO A 34 11.81 -12.72 -3.24
C PRO A 34 13.16 -12.12 -2.85
N SER A 35 13.37 -10.84 -3.17
CA SER A 35 14.56 -10.09 -2.75
C SER A 35 14.59 -9.84 -1.25
N ARG A 36 13.40 -9.69 -0.65
CA ARG A 36 13.22 -9.35 0.76
C ARG A 36 11.92 -9.98 1.28
N VAL A 37 11.90 -10.31 2.56
CA VAL A 37 10.69 -10.77 3.28
C VAL A 37 10.46 -9.82 4.45
N ASP A 38 9.34 -9.10 4.42
CA ASP A 38 8.99 -8.07 5.38
C ASP A 38 7.75 -8.51 6.18
N PRO A 39 7.81 -8.64 7.52
CA PRO A 39 6.63 -8.95 8.32
C PRO A 39 5.55 -7.87 8.20
N SER A 40 4.28 -8.27 8.26
CA SER A 40 3.14 -7.34 8.33
C SER A 40 2.52 -7.29 9.73
N SER A 41 1.69 -6.28 9.97
CA SER A 41 0.84 -6.16 11.16
C SER A 41 -0.37 -7.11 11.18
N TYR A 42 -0.51 -7.99 10.18
CA TYR A 42 -1.68 -8.84 9.95
C TYR A 42 -1.36 -10.35 9.94
N GLY A 43 -0.18 -10.73 10.45
CA GLY A 43 0.24 -12.12 10.62
C GLY A 43 0.77 -12.83 9.37
N TYR A 44 0.75 -12.16 8.20
CA TYR A 44 1.44 -12.62 7.00
C TYR A 44 2.75 -11.88 6.77
N GLU A 45 3.59 -12.42 5.90
CA GLU A 45 4.84 -11.80 5.47
C GLU A 45 4.72 -11.30 4.02
N TRP A 46 5.22 -10.11 3.75
CA TRP A 46 5.35 -9.58 2.39
C TRP A 46 6.63 -10.10 1.75
N TRP A 47 6.47 -10.88 0.69
CA TRP A 47 7.54 -11.29 -0.20
C TRP A 47 7.71 -10.24 -1.29
N ILE A 48 8.84 -9.54 -1.28
CA ILE A 48 9.11 -8.38 -2.13
C ILE A 48 9.87 -8.81 -3.38
N TYR A 49 9.34 -8.48 -4.55
CA TYR A 49 9.97 -8.76 -5.85
C TYR A 49 10.29 -7.44 -6.55
N ASN A 50 11.48 -6.92 -6.26
CA ASN A 50 11.96 -5.62 -6.73
C ASN A 50 13.16 -5.71 -7.69
N GLN A 51 13.46 -6.90 -8.24
CA GLN A 51 14.61 -7.12 -9.13
C GLN A 51 14.46 -6.46 -10.51
N ASP A 52 13.24 -6.26 -11.01
CA ASP A 52 12.92 -5.44 -12.20
C ASP A 52 11.85 -4.44 -11.80
N SER A 53 12.21 -3.15 -11.74
CA SER A 53 11.30 -2.08 -11.31
C SER A 53 10.04 -2.00 -12.18
N ARG A 54 10.14 -2.30 -13.48
CA ARG A 54 8.98 -2.32 -14.39
C ARG A 54 8.01 -3.44 -14.07
N ARG A 55 8.45 -4.44 -13.31
CA ARG A 55 7.64 -5.58 -12.88
C ARG A 55 7.50 -5.65 -11.37
N TYR A 56 7.76 -4.56 -10.63
CA TYR A 56 7.66 -4.57 -9.18
C TYR A 56 6.30 -5.08 -8.68
N PHE A 57 6.34 -6.04 -7.76
CA PHE A 57 5.18 -6.57 -7.05
C PHE A 57 5.55 -7.11 -5.67
N GLN A 58 4.53 -7.31 -4.83
CA GLN A 58 4.66 -7.89 -3.50
C GLN A 58 3.60 -8.97 -3.30
N LEU A 59 3.93 -10.07 -2.63
CA LEU A 59 2.98 -11.12 -2.28
C LEU A 59 2.87 -11.23 -0.76
N ALA A 60 1.67 -11.16 -0.21
CA ALA A 60 1.44 -11.54 1.18
C ALA A 60 1.36 -13.06 1.28
N VAL A 61 2.22 -13.66 2.09
CA VAL A 61 2.28 -15.10 2.31
C VAL A 61 1.94 -15.41 3.76
N GLU A 62 0.90 -16.22 3.96
CA GLU A 62 0.49 -16.73 5.26
C GLU A 62 0.43 -18.26 5.20
N SER A 63 1.07 -18.93 6.16
CA SER A 63 1.09 -20.41 6.23
C SER A 63 1.49 -21.08 4.89
N GLY A 64 2.45 -20.47 4.17
CA GLY A 64 2.97 -20.96 2.89
C GLY A 64 2.04 -20.78 1.69
N ARG A 65 0.97 -19.98 1.82
CA ARG A 65 0.04 -19.65 0.73
C ARG A 65 -0.04 -18.15 0.49
N VAL A 66 -0.25 -17.77 -0.77
CA VAL A 66 -0.45 -16.35 -1.13
C VAL A 66 -1.85 -15.92 -0.74
N VAL A 67 -1.98 -14.91 0.11
CA VAL A 67 -3.27 -14.39 0.61
C VAL A 67 -3.60 -13.00 0.07
N SER A 68 -2.59 -12.26 -0.38
CA SER A 68 -2.71 -11.00 -1.11
C SER A 68 -1.57 -10.84 -2.13
N ALA A 69 -1.80 -10.06 -3.17
CA ALA A 69 -0.79 -9.69 -4.14
C ALA A 69 -0.96 -8.23 -4.57
N TYR A 70 0.10 -7.44 -4.45
CA TYR A 70 0.15 -6.03 -4.85
C TYR A 70 1.04 -5.85 -6.08
N GLY A 71 0.58 -5.12 -7.08
CA GLY A 71 1.35 -4.81 -8.29
C GLY A 71 1.25 -3.34 -8.69
N ILE A 72 2.41 -2.73 -8.97
CA ILE A 72 2.53 -1.33 -9.41
C ILE A 72 3.49 -1.16 -10.59
N GLY A 73 4.39 -2.12 -10.84
CA GLY A 73 5.28 -2.08 -11.99
C GLY A 73 4.53 -1.95 -13.31
N LYS A 74 4.92 -1.03 -14.19
CA LYS A 74 4.22 -0.72 -15.46
C LYS A 74 3.97 -1.93 -16.39
N LYS A 75 4.76 -3.01 -16.25
CA LYS A 75 4.68 -4.26 -17.03
C LYS A 75 4.23 -5.47 -16.20
N ILE A 76 3.78 -5.28 -14.95
CA ILE A 76 3.29 -6.37 -14.12
C ILE A 76 1.93 -6.87 -14.64
N ASN A 77 1.71 -8.19 -14.61
CA ASN A 77 0.45 -8.78 -15.05
C ASN A 77 -0.58 -8.71 -13.91
N VAL A 78 -1.49 -7.75 -14.01
CA VAL A 78 -2.64 -7.52 -13.10
C VAL A 78 -3.98 -7.79 -13.79
N THR A 79 -4.01 -8.70 -14.76
CA THR A 79 -5.24 -9.12 -15.45
C THR A 79 -6.36 -9.48 -14.45
N PRO A 80 -7.61 -9.05 -14.68
CA PRO A 80 -8.15 -8.44 -15.93
C PRO A 80 -7.83 -6.96 -16.13
N PHE A 81 -7.22 -6.29 -15.16
CA PHE A 81 -6.90 -4.87 -15.22
C PHE A 81 -5.52 -4.60 -15.83
N LYS A 82 -5.21 -3.32 -16.00
CA LYS A 82 -3.88 -2.85 -16.43
C LYS A 82 -3.46 -1.63 -15.62
N ILE A 83 -2.16 -1.53 -15.33
CA ILE A 83 -1.58 -0.29 -14.80
C ILE A 83 -1.73 0.81 -15.85
N GLY A 84 -2.30 1.95 -15.45
CA GLY A 84 -2.64 3.06 -16.35
C GLY A 84 -3.96 2.90 -17.12
N GLN A 85 -4.74 1.85 -16.87
CA GLN A 85 -6.12 1.75 -17.37
C GLN A 85 -6.96 2.91 -16.81
N THR A 86 -7.85 3.50 -17.61
CA THR A 86 -8.69 4.60 -17.12
C THR A 86 -9.87 4.08 -16.30
N ILE A 87 -10.42 4.94 -15.44
CA ILE A 87 -11.62 4.61 -14.66
C ILE A 87 -12.83 4.32 -15.58
N ASP A 88 -12.95 5.05 -16.70
CA ASP A 88 -14.03 4.87 -17.67
C ASP A 88 -13.99 3.48 -18.32
N GLU A 89 -12.79 2.99 -18.66
CA GLU A 89 -12.60 1.64 -19.18
C GLU A 89 -12.99 0.57 -18.16
N ILE A 90 -12.74 0.82 -16.87
CA ILE A 90 -13.12 -0.09 -15.79
C ILE A 90 -14.64 -0.13 -15.65
N TYR A 91 -15.30 1.02 -15.48
CA TYR A 91 -16.76 1.07 -15.30
C TYR A 91 -17.55 0.62 -16.53
N SER A 92 -16.94 0.67 -17.72
CA SER A 92 -17.53 0.11 -18.93
C SER A 92 -17.43 -1.42 -19.04
N SER A 93 -16.51 -2.05 -18.29
CA SER A 93 -16.17 -3.48 -18.43
C SER A 93 -16.36 -4.31 -17.17
N ALA A 94 -16.47 -3.68 -16.00
CA ALA A 94 -16.65 -4.30 -14.71
C ALA A 94 -17.80 -3.63 -13.95
N PHE A 95 -18.65 -4.45 -13.34
CA PHE A 95 -19.65 -3.96 -12.40
C PHE A 95 -18.96 -3.66 -11.06
N VAL A 96 -19.01 -2.40 -10.63
CA VAL A 96 -18.42 -1.96 -9.37
C VAL A 96 -19.55 -1.62 -8.40
N GLU A 97 -19.63 -2.39 -7.33
CA GLU A 97 -20.66 -2.23 -6.30
C GLU A 97 -20.19 -1.25 -5.22
N THR A 98 -21.14 -0.50 -4.67
CA THR A 98 -20.90 0.40 -3.53
C THR A 98 -20.86 -0.35 -2.19
N SER A 99 -21.15 -1.65 -2.20
CA SER A 99 -21.06 -2.50 -1.02
C SER A 99 -20.64 -3.90 -1.39
N VAL A 100 -19.88 -4.55 -0.52
CA VAL A 100 -19.46 -5.95 -0.68
C VAL A 100 -19.88 -6.74 0.56
N ASP A 101 -20.77 -7.72 0.35
CA ASP A 101 -21.24 -8.62 1.39
C ASP A 101 -20.39 -9.91 1.44
N ILE A 102 -20.02 -10.33 2.65
CA ILE A 102 -19.21 -11.50 2.95
C ILE A 102 -19.90 -12.32 4.05
N GLU A 103 -20.00 -13.63 3.85
CA GLU A 103 -20.55 -14.59 4.82
C GLU A 103 -19.44 -15.56 5.23
N ALA A 104 -18.94 -15.43 6.46
CA ALA A 104 -17.83 -16.25 6.94
C ALA A 104 -18.05 -16.72 8.39
N HIS A 105 -17.86 -18.02 8.62
CA HIS A 105 -17.95 -18.65 9.95
C HIS A 105 -19.27 -18.34 10.70
N GLY A 106 -20.39 -18.25 9.98
CA GLY A 106 -21.71 -17.95 10.57
C GLY A 106 -21.88 -16.49 11.00
N SER A 107 -21.03 -15.57 10.52
CA SER A 107 -21.17 -14.13 10.67
C SER A 107 -21.27 -13.47 9.29
N SER A 108 -22.05 -12.39 9.22
CA SER A 108 -22.19 -11.59 8.01
C SER A 108 -21.46 -10.26 8.15
N TYR A 109 -20.82 -9.83 7.07
CA TYR A 109 -20.00 -8.64 7.00
C TYR A 109 -20.38 -7.87 5.75
N ARG A 110 -20.46 -6.55 5.85
CA ARG A 110 -20.76 -5.67 4.73
C ARG A 110 -19.79 -4.51 4.74
N PHE A 111 -18.91 -4.50 3.74
CA PHE A 111 -18.10 -3.33 3.44
C PHE A 111 -18.93 -2.33 2.66
N GLU A 112 -18.89 -1.07 3.07
CA GLU A 112 -19.52 0.04 2.37
C GLU A 112 -18.45 0.97 1.83
N LEU A 113 -18.52 1.29 0.54
CA LEU A 113 -17.59 2.15 -0.16
C LEU A 113 -18.22 3.54 -0.27
N SER A 114 -17.55 4.54 0.30
CA SER A 114 -17.92 5.94 0.12
C SER A 114 -17.72 6.39 -1.34
N GLU A 115 -18.26 7.56 -1.71
CA GLU A 115 -17.98 8.16 -3.02
C GLU A 115 -16.46 8.36 -3.23
N GLU A 116 -15.75 8.74 -2.18
CA GLU A 116 -14.29 8.88 -2.20
C GLU A 116 -13.59 7.52 -2.45
N ASP A 117 -14.06 6.45 -1.80
CA ASP A 117 -13.54 5.10 -2.05
C ASP A 117 -13.80 4.63 -3.47
N MET A 118 -14.99 4.90 -4.02
CA MET A 118 -15.33 4.56 -5.40
C MET A 118 -14.41 5.28 -6.40
N ASN A 119 -14.01 6.52 -6.10
CA ASN A 119 -13.18 7.33 -6.99
C ASN A 119 -11.66 7.11 -6.81
N MET A 120 -11.22 6.60 -5.66
CA MET A 120 -9.78 6.43 -5.38
C MET A 120 -9.35 4.97 -5.24
N ARG A 121 -10.23 4.09 -4.77
CA ARG A 121 -9.89 2.70 -4.43
C ARG A 121 -11.09 1.74 -4.53
N PRO A 122 -11.81 1.66 -5.67
CA PRO A 122 -12.95 0.77 -5.79
C PRO A 122 -12.55 -0.70 -5.55
N LEU A 123 -13.49 -1.47 -4.99
CA LEU A 123 -13.34 -2.88 -4.70
C LEU A 123 -14.19 -3.70 -5.67
N ILE A 124 -13.57 -4.62 -6.38
CA ILE A 124 -14.23 -5.45 -7.41
C ILE A 124 -14.10 -6.92 -7.03
N LYS A 125 -15.22 -7.64 -6.99
CA LYS A 125 -15.24 -9.08 -6.75
C LYS A 125 -14.95 -9.86 -8.05
N LEU A 126 -13.95 -10.73 -7.99
CA LEU A 126 -13.49 -11.62 -9.06
C LEU A 126 -13.61 -13.08 -8.59
N GLY A 127 -14.83 -13.60 -8.53
CA GLY A 127 -15.13 -14.89 -7.90
C GLY A 127 -14.86 -14.84 -6.40
N ASP A 128 -13.84 -15.57 -5.94
CA ASP A 128 -13.39 -15.69 -4.55
C ASP A 128 -12.24 -14.72 -4.22
N VAL A 129 -11.80 -13.93 -5.19
CA VAL A 129 -10.74 -12.92 -5.04
C VAL A 129 -11.36 -11.54 -5.12
N TYR A 130 -10.85 -10.60 -4.33
CA TYR A 130 -11.20 -9.19 -4.39
C TYR A 130 -10.05 -8.39 -5.00
N ALA A 131 -10.35 -7.47 -5.90
CA ALA A 131 -9.39 -6.54 -6.49
C ALA A 131 -9.69 -5.14 -5.99
N GLN A 132 -8.79 -4.59 -5.18
CA GLN A 132 -8.77 -3.18 -4.81
C GLN A 132 -7.91 -2.42 -5.83
N LEU A 133 -8.53 -1.54 -6.61
CA LEU A 133 -7.86 -0.77 -7.66
C LEU A 133 -7.47 0.60 -7.12
N TYR A 134 -6.20 0.87 -6.87
CA TYR A 134 -5.81 2.23 -6.50
C TYR A 134 -5.75 3.12 -7.74
N LEU A 135 -6.53 4.19 -7.72
CA LEU A 135 -6.63 5.17 -8.79
C LEU A 135 -5.81 6.41 -8.42
N ASP A 136 -5.07 6.94 -9.38
CA ASP A 136 -4.49 8.27 -9.29
C ASP A 136 -5.56 9.27 -9.76
N LYS A 137 -6.18 9.96 -8.81
CA LYS A 137 -7.30 10.89 -9.05
C LYS A 137 -6.93 12.08 -9.94
N PHE A 138 -5.64 12.41 -10.02
CA PHE A 138 -5.16 13.51 -10.88
C PHE A 138 -5.06 13.07 -12.35
N THR A 139 -4.87 11.78 -12.61
CA THR A 139 -4.76 11.21 -13.97
C THR A 139 -5.98 10.40 -14.40
N GLY A 140 -6.89 10.09 -13.48
CA GLY A 140 -8.07 9.25 -13.74
C GLY A 140 -7.73 7.80 -14.09
N SER A 141 -6.56 7.32 -13.69
CA SER A 141 -5.99 6.05 -14.15
C SER A 141 -5.52 5.16 -13.00
N VAL A 142 -5.48 3.84 -13.23
CA VAL A 142 -4.98 2.85 -12.25
C VAL A 142 -3.52 3.11 -11.94
N SER A 143 -3.26 3.50 -10.69
CA SER A 143 -1.93 3.58 -10.10
C SER A 143 -1.39 2.17 -9.82
N SER A 144 -2.14 1.37 -9.09
CA SER A 144 -1.72 0.03 -8.67
C SER A 144 -2.92 -0.85 -8.38
N VAL A 145 -2.69 -2.16 -8.24
CA VAL A 145 -3.74 -3.13 -7.95
C VAL A 145 -3.32 -4.01 -6.79
N ARG A 146 -4.24 -4.20 -5.83
CA ARG A 146 -4.11 -5.17 -4.75
C ARG A 146 -5.20 -6.23 -4.87
N PHE A 147 -4.79 -7.47 -5.04
CA PHE A 147 -5.66 -8.64 -4.95
C PHE A 147 -5.64 -9.20 -3.54
N LEU A 148 -6.80 -9.61 -3.03
CA LEU A 148 -7.00 -10.07 -1.66
C LEU A 148 -7.92 -11.29 -1.68
N ASN A 149 -7.66 -12.28 -0.83
CA ASN A 149 -8.72 -13.21 -0.44
C ASN A 149 -9.65 -12.56 0.60
N GLU A 150 -10.78 -13.22 0.85
CA GLU A 150 -11.79 -12.77 1.81
C GLU A 150 -11.22 -12.55 3.22
N GLU A 151 -10.43 -13.51 3.74
CA GLU A 151 -9.86 -13.40 5.08
C GLU A 151 -8.94 -12.17 5.20
N THR A 152 -8.08 -11.92 4.21
CA THR A 152 -7.18 -10.75 4.24
C THR A 152 -7.93 -9.44 4.14
N LEU A 153 -9.02 -9.39 3.34
CA LEU A 153 -9.88 -8.22 3.27
C LEU A 153 -10.54 -7.93 4.64
N LEU A 154 -11.05 -8.97 5.31
CA LEU A 154 -11.61 -8.86 6.68
C LEU A 154 -10.56 -8.52 7.75
N LYS A 155 -9.30 -8.93 7.57
CA LYS A 155 -8.18 -8.53 8.44
C LYS A 155 -7.84 -7.05 8.27
N GLN A 156 -7.67 -6.60 7.02
CA GLN A 156 -7.24 -5.24 6.71
C GLN A 156 -8.31 -4.18 6.97
N LYS A 157 -9.59 -4.52 6.73
CA LYS A 157 -10.75 -3.62 6.89
C LYS A 157 -10.53 -2.25 6.21
N PRO A 158 -10.21 -2.22 4.90
CA PRO A 158 -9.82 -0.98 4.23
C PRO A 158 -10.97 0.00 3.97
N TYR A 159 -12.22 -0.40 4.23
CA TYR A 159 -13.44 0.37 4.06
C TYR A 159 -14.30 0.34 5.33
N GLU A 160 -15.34 1.15 5.38
CA GLU A 160 -16.34 1.07 6.44
C GLU A 160 -16.96 -0.33 6.48
N LEU A 161 -17.03 -0.92 7.68
CA LEU A 161 -17.44 -2.31 7.87
C LEU A 161 -18.57 -2.36 8.89
N THR A 162 -19.72 -2.86 8.46
CA THR A 162 -20.79 -3.30 9.35
C THR A 162 -20.81 -4.83 9.42
N TYR A 163 -21.19 -5.41 10.57
CA TYR A 163 -21.22 -6.87 10.70
C TYR A 163 -22.28 -7.35 11.69
N ARG A 164 -22.74 -8.58 11.51
CA ARG A 164 -23.56 -9.34 12.48
C ARG A 164 -22.85 -10.63 12.84
N GLY A 165 -22.67 -10.87 14.13
CA GLY A 165 -21.96 -12.04 14.65
C GLY A 165 -20.64 -11.65 15.31
N LYS A 166 -19.56 -12.39 15.02
CA LYS A 166 -18.24 -12.18 15.63
C LYS A 166 -17.27 -11.62 14.61
N LEU A 167 -16.54 -10.58 14.95
CA LEU A 167 -15.41 -10.09 14.17
C LEU A 167 -14.12 -10.67 14.76
N LYS A 168 -13.30 -11.32 13.93
CA LYS A 168 -11.97 -11.79 14.35
C LYS A 168 -11.11 -10.56 14.65
N GLU A 169 -10.57 -10.51 15.86
CA GLU A 169 -9.58 -9.52 16.24
C GLU A 169 -8.19 -10.05 15.91
N GLU A 170 -7.35 -9.18 15.36
CA GLU A 170 -5.95 -9.52 15.11
C GLU A 170 -5.18 -9.54 16.43
N ARG A 171 -4.25 -10.49 16.55
CA ARG A 171 -3.39 -10.56 17.74
C ARG A 171 -2.56 -9.27 17.82
N PRO A 172 -2.49 -8.61 19.00
CA PRO A 172 -1.58 -7.50 19.18
C PRO A 172 -0.13 -7.97 18.99
N LEU A 173 0.64 -7.20 18.24
CA LEU A 173 2.07 -7.41 18.07
C LEU A 173 2.84 -6.90 19.29
N GLY A 174 3.87 -7.64 19.69
CA GLY A 174 4.85 -7.15 20.66
C GLY A 174 5.81 -6.12 20.04
N GLU A 175 6.56 -5.41 20.89
CA GLU A 175 7.49 -4.35 20.46
C GLU A 175 8.54 -4.84 19.44
N GLU A 176 9.12 -6.02 19.64
CA GLU A 176 10.10 -6.59 18.70
C GLU A 176 9.49 -7.03 17.37
N GLU A 177 8.19 -7.34 17.36
CA GLU A 177 7.47 -7.63 16.12
C GLU A 177 7.17 -6.32 15.37
N TRP A 178 6.76 -5.28 16.09
CA TRP A 178 6.55 -3.95 15.53
C TRP A 178 7.81 -3.39 14.89
N LYS A 179 8.98 -3.46 15.54
CA LYS A 179 10.25 -3.02 14.94
C LYS A 179 10.55 -3.66 13.58
N LYS A 180 10.20 -4.95 13.42
CA LYS A 180 10.39 -5.66 12.13
C LYS A 180 9.37 -5.20 11.09
N VAL A 181 8.11 -4.99 11.49
CA VAL A 181 7.07 -4.45 10.60
C VAL A 181 7.42 -3.03 10.15
N GLU A 182 7.92 -2.19 11.05
CA GLU A 182 8.37 -0.82 10.78
C GLU A 182 9.55 -0.81 9.81
N ALA A 183 10.58 -1.63 10.07
CA ALA A 183 11.74 -1.77 9.20
C ALA A 183 11.36 -2.24 7.78
N GLY A 184 10.44 -3.20 7.66
CA GLY A 184 9.90 -3.64 6.37
C GLY A 184 9.10 -2.53 5.67
N SER A 185 8.21 -1.87 6.42
CA SER A 185 7.34 -0.81 5.90
C SER A 185 8.13 0.39 5.34
N ARG A 186 9.20 0.82 6.01
CA ARG A 186 10.04 1.93 5.49
C ARG A 186 10.72 1.57 4.16
N HIS A 187 11.17 0.32 4.00
CA HIS A 187 11.80 -0.13 2.75
C HIS A 187 10.77 -0.31 1.64
N GLN A 188 9.55 -0.78 1.95
CA GLN A 188 8.45 -0.82 0.99
C GLN A 188 8.09 0.59 0.51
N ILE A 189 7.97 1.57 1.41
CA ILE A 189 7.69 2.96 1.04
C ILE A 189 8.80 3.52 0.12
N PHE A 190 10.06 3.26 0.43
CA PHE A 190 11.18 3.66 -0.43
C PHE A 190 11.10 3.04 -1.82
N ASP A 191 10.90 1.72 -1.88
CA ASP A 191 10.78 0.99 -3.15
C ASP A 191 9.61 1.55 -3.98
N ILE A 192 8.41 1.66 -3.39
CA ILE A 192 7.21 2.16 -4.06
C ILE A 192 7.38 3.62 -4.51
N THR A 193 8.04 4.46 -3.71
CA THR A 193 8.36 5.85 -4.08
C THR A 193 9.13 5.91 -5.40
N ASN A 194 10.18 5.09 -5.52
CA ASN A 194 10.99 5.06 -6.73
C ASN A 194 10.24 4.44 -7.92
N ILE A 195 9.38 3.44 -7.70
CA ILE A 195 8.51 2.95 -8.79
C ILE A 195 7.54 4.04 -9.26
N MET A 196 6.92 4.79 -8.35
CA MET A 196 6.04 5.91 -8.71
C MET A 196 6.82 6.96 -9.49
N ARG A 197 7.99 7.39 -9.02
CA ARG A 197 8.84 8.38 -9.71
C ARG A 197 9.25 7.93 -11.11
N GLN A 198 9.69 6.68 -11.28
CA GLN A 198 10.00 6.13 -12.60
C GLN A 198 8.80 6.15 -13.56
N ARG A 199 7.58 5.95 -13.06
CA ARG A 199 6.37 6.01 -13.91
C ARG A 199 6.05 7.42 -14.40
N PHE A 200 6.54 8.45 -13.71
CA PHE A 200 6.49 9.85 -14.12
C PHE A 200 7.81 10.32 -14.77
N ASP A 201 8.64 9.39 -15.23
CA ASP A 201 9.92 9.65 -15.90
C ASP A 201 10.89 10.51 -15.06
N LEU A 202 10.82 10.38 -13.73
CA LEU A 202 11.70 11.04 -12.78
C LEU A 202 12.85 10.13 -12.34
N ALA A 203 13.99 10.73 -12.00
CA ALA A 203 15.12 10.04 -11.42
C ALA A 203 14.76 9.43 -10.05
N GLU A 204 15.31 8.25 -9.79
CA GLU A 204 15.22 7.59 -8.48
C GLU A 204 15.90 8.44 -7.39
N LEU A 205 15.28 8.45 -6.22
CA LEU A 205 15.86 9.00 -5.02
C LEU A 205 16.78 7.96 -4.40
N LYS A 206 17.93 8.44 -3.91
CA LYS A 206 18.85 7.62 -3.13
C LYS A 206 18.38 7.55 -1.68
N TRP A 207 18.53 6.38 -1.07
CA TRP A 207 18.30 6.22 0.35
C TRP A 207 19.33 7.03 1.17
N ASP A 208 18.87 7.77 2.18
CA ASP A 208 19.73 8.44 3.16
C ASP A 208 19.37 7.98 4.59
N GLU A 209 20.27 7.21 5.21
CA GLU A 209 19.99 6.57 6.51
C GLU A 209 19.79 7.59 7.63
N LYS A 210 20.63 8.64 7.71
CA LYS A 210 20.48 9.63 8.77
C LYS A 210 19.16 10.41 8.65
N THR A 211 18.75 10.73 7.43
CA THR A 211 17.43 11.34 7.17
C THR A 211 16.30 10.37 7.52
N SER A 212 16.51 9.05 7.36
CA SER A 212 15.56 8.02 7.78
C SER A 212 15.42 7.94 9.30
N GLU A 213 16.50 8.12 10.06
CA GLU A 213 16.48 8.19 11.53
C GLU A 213 15.65 9.40 11.99
N VAL A 214 15.88 10.58 11.39
CA VAL A 214 15.09 11.79 11.67
C VAL A 214 13.60 11.58 11.37
N ALA A 215 13.28 10.94 10.25
CA ALA A 215 11.89 10.63 9.89
C ALA A 215 11.25 9.62 10.87
N TYR A 216 12.01 8.62 11.34
CA TYR A 216 11.53 7.66 12.34
C TYR A 216 11.21 8.34 13.66
N ASP A 217 12.11 9.22 14.12
CA ASP A 217 11.94 9.97 15.35
C ASP A 217 10.70 10.89 15.30
N HIS A 218 10.40 11.46 14.12
CA HIS A 218 9.19 12.26 13.94
C HIS A 218 7.91 11.41 13.95
N SER A 219 7.93 10.25 13.29
CA SER A 219 6.82 9.27 13.39
C SER A 219 6.58 8.81 14.83
N SER A 220 7.65 8.54 15.59
CA SER A 220 7.58 8.18 17.01
C SER A 220 7.01 9.32 17.84
N ASP A 221 7.50 10.54 17.65
CA ASP A 221 7.03 11.71 18.40
C ASP A 221 5.54 12.00 18.14
N MET A 222 5.09 11.99 16.88
CA MET A 222 3.67 12.13 16.55
C MET A 222 2.81 11.06 17.27
N SER A 223 3.27 9.81 17.28
CA SER A 223 2.57 8.71 17.94
C SER A 223 2.52 8.86 19.46
N GLU A 224 3.67 9.12 20.10
CA GLU A 224 3.81 9.12 21.56
C GLU A 224 3.24 10.39 22.19
N SER A 225 3.45 11.54 21.55
CA SER A 225 2.95 12.85 21.97
C SER A 225 1.52 13.14 21.49
N ARG A 226 0.90 12.22 20.75
CA ARG A 226 -0.52 12.25 20.31
C ARG A 226 -0.88 13.51 19.50
N TYR A 227 -0.06 13.83 18.50
CA TYR A 227 -0.34 14.89 17.54
C TYR A 227 -0.08 14.41 16.11
N PHE A 228 -0.56 15.17 15.13
CA PHE A 228 -0.27 14.90 13.72
C PHE A 228 -0.01 16.22 13.00
N SER A 229 1.27 16.55 12.79
CA SER A 229 1.71 17.83 12.24
C SER A 229 3.13 17.73 11.67
N HIS A 230 3.44 18.60 10.71
CA HIS A 230 4.82 18.81 10.22
C HIS A 230 5.72 19.48 11.27
N THR A 231 5.14 20.14 12.28
CA THR A 231 5.86 20.82 13.35
C THR A 231 5.65 20.06 14.66
N SER A 232 6.74 19.58 15.24
CA SER A 232 6.76 19.01 16.59
C SER A 232 6.63 20.13 17.62
N PRO A 233 5.78 19.96 18.66
CA PRO A 233 5.70 20.92 19.77
C PRO A 233 7.02 21.09 20.55
N THR A 234 7.94 20.13 20.46
CA THR A 234 9.18 20.11 21.25
C THR A 234 10.44 20.08 20.39
N LYS A 235 10.38 19.52 19.19
CA LYS A 235 11.53 19.39 18.26
C LYS A 235 11.50 20.36 17.08
N GLY A 236 10.48 21.21 16.98
CA GLY A 236 10.36 22.21 15.91
C GLY A 236 9.93 21.62 14.57
N ASP A 237 10.19 22.33 13.48
CA ASP A 237 9.79 21.93 12.13
C ASP A 237 10.79 20.97 11.47
N LEU A 238 10.61 20.70 10.17
CA LEU A 238 11.50 19.80 9.44
C LEU A 238 12.95 20.30 9.41
N GLU A 239 13.15 21.62 9.30
CA GLU A 239 14.50 22.20 9.23
C GLU A 239 15.21 22.02 10.57
N ASP A 240 14.52 22.28 11.69
CA ASP A 240 15.03 22.05 13.04
C ASP A 240 15.44 20.58 13.24
N ARG A 241 14.56 19.65 12.86
CA ARG A 241 14.81 18.20 13.00
C ARG A 241 15.97 17.71 12.12
N LEU A 242 16.08 18.20 10.89
CA LEU A 242 17.20 17.86 9.99
C LEU A 242 18.51 18.47 10.50
N ALA A 243 18.49 19.68 11.05
CA ALA A 243 19.66 20.33 11.64
C ALA A 243 20.15 19.57 12.88
N GLU A 244 19.24 19.15 13.77
CA GLU A 244 19.56 18.31 14.93
C GLU A 244 20.18 16.96 14.50
N GLY A 245 19.66 16.35 13.43
CA GLY A 245 20.24 15.15 12.81
C GLY A 245 21.56 15.36 12.07
N GLY A 246 22.06 16.60 11.99
CA GLY A 246 23.29 16.94 11.28
C GLY A 246 23.22 16.69 9.76
N ILE A 247 22.03 16.88 9.16
CA ILE A 247 21.79 16.66 7.73
C ILE A 247 22.06 17.96 6.96
N SER A 248 22.99 17.91 6.00
CA SER A 248 23.21 19.01 5.05
C SER A 248 22.35 18.81 3.80
N TYR A 249 21.63 19.85 3.39
CA TYR A 249 20.76 19.85 2.22
C TYR A 249 20.62 21.27 1.64
N THR A 250 20.16 21.36 0.39
CA THR A 250 19.82 22.63 -0.28
C THR A 250 18.31 22.84 -0.45
N LEU A 251 17.54 21.75 -0.40
CA LEU A 251 16.08 21.73 -0.43
C LEU A 251 15.60 20.54 0.42
N ALA A 252 14.52 20.72 1.16
CA ALA A 252 13.87 19.65 1.92
C ALA A 252 12.34 19.67 1.73
N GLY A 253 11.71 18.51 1.95
CA GLY A 253 10.25 18.38 1.97
C GLY A 253 9.83 17.16 2.77
N GLU A 254 8.58 17.15 3.25
CA GLU A 254 8.08 16.08 4.11
C GLU A 254 6.68 15.63 3.69
N ASN A 255 6.49 14.31 3.71
CA ASN A 255 5.17 13.67 3.68
C ASN A 255 4.94 12.95 5.01
N ILE A 256 3.79 13.17 5.65
CA ILE A 256 3.37 12.43 6.85
C ILE A 256 2.03 11.72 6.61
N ALA A 257 1.86 10.54 7.19
CA ALA A 257 0.62 9.77 7.16
C ALA A 257 0.43 9.03 8.49
N ALA A 258 -0.82 8.82 8.89
CA ALA A 258 -1.15 8.06 10.10
C ALA A 258 -2.36 7.15 9.87
N ASN A 259 -2.40 6.03 10.60
CA ASN A 259 -3.53 5.11 10.69
C ASN A 259 -3.97 4.42 9.39
N TYR A 260 -3.19 4.50 8.32
CA TYR A 260 -3.37 3.66 7.13
C TYR A 260 -3.17 2.18 7.46
N VAL A 261 -3.84 1.32 6.69
CA VAL A 261 -3.77 -0.14 6.86
C VAL A 261 -2.35 -0.67 6.71
N ASP A 262 -1.57 -0.13 5.77
CA ASP A 262 -0.17 -0.46 5.54
C ASP A 262 0.56 0.63 4.72
N ALA A 263 1.86 0.40 4.48
CA ALA A 263 2.75 1.23 3.65
C ALA A 263 2.20 1.50 2.25
N ILE A 264 1.62 0.49 1.59
CA ILE A 264 1.05 0.64 0.24
C ILE A 264 -0.12 1.64 0.28
N ALA A 265 -1.03 1.50 1.24
CA ALA A 265 -2.15 2.42 1.36
C ALA A 265 -1.71 3.86 1.69
N ALA A 266 -0.68 4.03 2.53
CA ALA A 266 -0.10 5.33 2.81
C ALA A 266 0.49 5.99 1.55
N MET A 267 1.22 5.22 0.74
CA MET A 267 1.79 5.69 -0.54
C MET A 267 0.71 6.18 -1.51
N GLU A 268 -0.37 5.42 -1.67
CA GLU A 268 -1.49 5.82 -2.55
C GLU A 268 -2.26 7.02 -1.98
N GLY A 269 -2.31 7.17 -0.65
CA GLY A 269 -2.83 8.36 0.03
C GLY A 269 -1.99 9.61 -0.26
N TRP A 270 -0.66 9.51 -0.19
CA TRP A 270 0.25 10.60 -0.57
C TRP A 270 0.14 10.95 -2.06
N LEU A 271 0.09 9.95 -2.94
CA LEU A 271 -0.06 10.17 -4.38
C LEU A 271 -1.34 10.97 -4.73
N ASN A 272 -2.41 10.77 -3.93
CA ASN A 272 -3.71 11.40 -4.10
C ASN A 272 -3.92 12.67 -3.25
N SER A 273 -2.90 13.19 -2.58
CA SER A 273 -2.94 14.51 -1.92
C SER A 273 -2.04 15.47 -2.68
N LYS A 274 -2.55 16.64 -3.06
CA LYS A 274 -1.79 17.56 -3.94
C LYS A 274 -0.42 17.94 -3.35
N GLY A 275 -0.39 18.40 -2.10
CA GLY A 275 0.87 18.78 -1.45
C GLY A 275 1.85 17.62 -1.32
N HIS A 276 1.35 16.44 -0.93
CA HIS A 276 2.20 15.26 -0.78
C HIS A 276 2.71 14.71 -2.12
N ARG A 277 1.87 14.76 -3.15
CA ARG A 277 2.21 14.42 -4.53
C ARG A 277 3.28 15.34 -5.09
N ASP A 278 3.15 16.65 -4.85
CA ASP A 278 4.13 17.64 -5.30
C ASP A 278 5.52 17.32 -4.69
N ALA A 279 5.59 16.93 -3.40
CA ALA A 279 6.83 16.48 -2.79
C ALA A 279 7.35 15.15 -3.40
N LEU A 280 6.48 14.15 -3.53
CA LEU A 280 6.81 12.83 -4.09
C LEU A 280 7.40 12.91 -5.51
N LEU A 281 6.85 13.81 -6.33
CA LEU A 281 7.19 13.99 -7.74
C LEU A 281 8.08 15.21 -8.00
N ASN A 282 8.62 15.85 -6.96
CA ASN A 282 9.56 16.94 -7.14
C ASN A 282 10.88 16.38 -7.71
N LYS A 283 11.27 16.89 -8.88
CA LYS A 283 12.47 16.49 -9.62
C LYS A 283 13.78 16.95 -8.96
N ASP A 284 13.71 17.97 -8.10
CA ASP A 284 14.88 18.60 -7.49
C ASP A 284 15.40 17.80 -6.28
N PHE A 285 14.58 16.91 -5.71
CA PHE A 285 15.03 15.97 -4.68
C PHE A 285 15.92 14.89 -5.26
N THR A 286 16.96 14.54 -4.50
CA THR A 286 17.94 13.51 -4.89
C THR A 286 18.00 12.36 -3.89
N HIS A 287 17.55 12.57 -2.65
CA HIS A 287 17.53 11.56 -1.61
C HIS A 287 16.20 11.56 -0.85
N VAL A 288 15.93 10.44 -0.17
CA VAL A 288 14.82 10.29 0.76
C VAL A 288 15.24 9.44 1.96
N GLY A 289 14.81 9.85 3.15
CA GLY A 289 14.77 9.02 4.34
C GLY A 289 13.33 8.68 4.71
N VAL A 290 13.07 7.44 5.12
CA VAL A 290 11.71 7.01 5.46
C VAL A 290 11.66 6.45 6.88
N GLY A 291 10.83 7.05 7.71
CA GLY A 291 10.54 6.60 9.06
C GLY A 291 9.17 5.98 9.16
N VAL A 292 9.07 4.90 9.93
CA VAL A 292 7.78 4.30 10.31
C VAL A 292 7.83 3.94 11.78
N TYR A 293 6.83 4.40 12.54
CA TYR A 293 6.61 3.98 13.93
C TYR A 293 5.16 3.55 14.06
N ARG A 294 4.93 2.26 14.30
CA ARG A 294 3.61 1.61 14.28
C ARG A 294 2.82 1.93 13.01
N LYS A 295 1.84 2.83 13.11
CA LYS A 295 0.98 3.28 12.00
C LYS A 295 1.20 4.76 11.64
N TYR A 296 2.32 5.34 12.03
CA TYR A 296 2.78 6.66 11.60
C TYR A 296 3.91 6.47 10.60
N TYR A 297 3.83 7.20 9.49
CA TYR A 297 4.75 7.10 8.36
C TYR A 297 5.24 8.50 8.00
N THR A 298 6.54 8.64 7.76
CA THR A 298 7.18 9.90 7.37
C THR A 298 8.15 9.67 6.21
N GLN A 299 8.07 10.49 5.16
CA GLN A 299 9.11 10.61 4.14
C GLN A 299 9.74 11.99 4.23
N ASN A 300 11.05 12.04 4.47
CA ASN A 300 11.82 13.27 4.42
C ASN A 300 12.66 13.25 3.14
N PHE A 301 12.34 14.14 2.21
CA PHE A 301 13.04 14.33 0.96
C PHE A 301 14.10 15.40 1.11
N ILE A 302 15.28 15.20 0.52
CA ILE A 302 16.34 16.21 0.50
C ILE A 302 17.04 16.29 -0.87
N ALA A 303 17.61 17.46 -1.15
CA ALA A 303 18.57 17.69 -2.23
C ALA A 303 19.98 17.92 -1.66
N LYS A 304 20.99 17.27 -2.24
CA LYS A 304 22.42 17.42 -1.91
C LYS A 304 23.18 17.97 -3.12
#